data_AF-A0A0F9NEM4-F1
#
_entry.id   AF-A0A0F9NEM4-F1
#
_cell.length_a   1.000
_cell.length_b   1.000
_cell.length_c   1.000
_cell.angle_alpha   90.00
_cell.angle_beta   90.00
_cell.angle_gamma   90.00
#
_symmetry.space_group_name_H-M   'P 1'
#
loop_
_entity.id
_entity.type
_entity.pdbx_description
1 polymer ?
#
loop_
_entity_poly.entity_id
_entity_poly.type
_entity_poly.pdbx_seq_one_letter_code
_entity_poly.pdbx_strand_id
1 'polypeptide(L)'
;MSIDNPTDEELAETRAEIAAEVAEIFIVSFNRQSEKVHQNAVNKGFWDKPRNDGELIALIHSELSEALQALRNGNPASSNISCASPGFINCVSEELADTIIRIMDMADSRGWRVAEAIIAKMKYNESRPHKHGKEF
;
A
#
# COMPACT_ATOMS: atom_id res chain seq x y z
N MET A 1 -27.87 -17.50 -35.61
CA MET A 1 -26.43 -17.18 -35.64
C MET A 1 -25.89 -17.65 -34.31
N SER A 2 -25.17 -18.79 -34.29
CA SER A 2 -24.60 -19.33 -33.06
C SER A 2 -23.46 -18.40 -32.65
N ILE A 3 -23.52 -17.86 -31.44
CA ILE A 3 -22.40 -17.14 -30.85
C ILE A 3 -21.44 -18.25 -30.39
N ASP A 4 -20.27 -18.35 -31.01
CA ASP A 4 -19.24 -19.25 -30.52
C ASP A 4 -18.74 -18.72 -29.17
N ASN A 5 -18.72 -19.61 -28.18
CA ASN A 5 -18.16 -19.29 -26.88
C ASN A 5 -16.63 -19.26 -26.98
N PRO A 6 -15.97 -18.33 -26.26
CA PRO A 6 -14.51 -18.25 -26.25
C PRO A 6 -13.89 -19.53 -25.68
N THR A 7 -12.73 -19.88 -26.24
CA THR A 7 -11.89 -21.00 -25.81
C THR A 7 -11.21 -20.70 -24.46
N ASP A 8 -10.72 -21.74 -23.79
CA ASP A 8 -9.97 -21.59 -22.53
C ASP A 8 -8.69 -20.75 -22.69
N GLU A 9 -8.07 -20.78 -23.88
CA GLU A 9 -6.89 -19.98 -24.22
C GLU A 9 -7.25 -18.49 -24.33
N GLU A 10 -8.31 -18.16 -25.08
CA GLU A 10 -8.81 -16.78 -25.20
C GLU A 10 -9.26 -16.22 -23.83
N LEU A 11 -9.86 -17.05 -22.97
CA LEU A 11 -10.21 -16.68 -21.60
C LEU A 11 -8.98 -16.43 -20.73
N ALA A 12 -7.90 -17.20 -20.91
CA ALA A 12 -6.65 -17.01 -20.17
C ALA A 12 -5.90 -15.75 -20.60
N GLU A 13 -5.86 -15.47 -21.91
CA GLU A 13 -5.28 -14.23 -22.45
C GLU A 13 -6.05 -13.01 -21.95
N THR A 14 -7.38 -13.02 -22.04
CA THR A 14 -8.23 -11.94 -21.52
C THR A 14 -7.96 -11.67 -20.03
N ARG A 15 -7.79 -12.71 -19.22
CA ARG A 15 -7.45 -12.57 -17.79
C ARG A 15 -6.06 -11.96 -17.59
N ALA A 16 -5.09 -12.34 -18.40
CA ALA A 16 -3.73 -11.80 -18.33
C ALA A 16 -3.70 -10.31 -18.70
N GLU A 17 -4.45 -9.91 -19.73
CA GLU A 17 -4.61 -8.51 -20.12
C GLU A 17 -5.25 -7.67 -19.02
N ILE A 18 -6.37 -8.13 -18.45
CA ILE A 18 -7.03 -7.45 -17.32
C ILE A 18 -6.08 -7.33 -16.13
N ALA A 19 -5.32 -8.38 -15.81
CA ALA A 19 -4.36 -8.34 -14.71
C ALA A 19 -3.23 -7.31 -14.96
N ALA A 20 -2.76 -7.20 -16.20
CA ALA A 20 -1.76 -6.20 -16.59
C ALA A 20 -2.32 -4.77 -16.49
N GLU A 21 -3.57 -4.55 -16.93
CA GLU A 21 -4.24 -3.25 -16.82
C GLU A 21 -4.43 -2.84 -15.36
N VAL A 22 -4.92 -3.75 -14.51
CA VAL A 22 -5.08 -3.50 -13.07
C VAL A 22 -3.75 -3.16 -12.39
N ALA A 23 -2.68 -3.88 -12.75
CA ALA A 23 -1.34 -3.60 -12.25
C ALA A 23 -0.85 -2.20 -12.65
N GLU A 24 -1.04 -1.81 -13.90
CA GLU A 24 -0.67 -0.48 -14.39
C GLU A 24 -1.47 0.62 -13.68
N ILE A 25 -2.79 0.45 -13.53
CA ILE A 25 -3.65 1.38 -12.79
C ILE A 25 -3.16 1.54 -11.35
N PHE A 26 -2.81 0.43 -10.68
CA PHE A 26 -2.27 0.46 -9.33
C PHE A 26 -0.95 1.24 -9.26
N ILE A 27 0.00 0.94 -10.16
CA ILE A 27 1.31 1.59 -10.20
C ILE A 27 1.15 3.11 -10.38
N VAL A 28 0.39 3.53 -11.39
CA VAL A 28 0.17 4.94 -11.69
C VAL A 28 -0.52 5.65 -10.52
N SER A 29 -1.55 5.02 -9.93
CA SER A 29 -2.30 5.61 -8.82
C SER A 29 -1.47 5.74 -7.56
N PHE A 30 -0.70 4.70 -7.21
CA PHE A 30 0.20 4.69 -6.06
C PHE A 30 1.29 5.76 -6.19
N ASN A 31 1.91 5.86 -7.37
CA ASN A 31 2.98 6.84 -7.60
C ASN A 31 2.46 8.28 -7.51
N ARG A 32 1.29 8.57 -8.12
CA ARG A 32 0.64 9.90 -7.98
C ARG A 32 0.28 10.22 -6.53
N GLN A 33 -0.18 9.23 -5.78
CA GLN A 33 -0.51 9.44 -4.37
C GLN A 33 0.75 9.65 -3.52
N SER A 34 1.86 8.97 -3.86
CA SER A 34 3.14 9.13 -3.18
C SER A 34 3.73 10.53 -3.39
N GLU A 35 3.70 11.02 -4.63
CA GLU A 35 4.07 12.40 -4.96
C GLU A 35 3.26 13.42 -4.15
N LYS A 36 1.93 13.24 -4.08
CA LYS A 36 1.06 14.12 -3.29
C LYS A 36 1.38 14.09 -1.80
N VAL A 37 1.65 12.90 -1.26
CA VAL A 37 2.04 12.71 0.15
C VAL A 37 3.35 13.44 0.43
N HIS A 38 4.37 13.22 -0.42
CA HIS A 38 5.67 13.84 -0.26
C HIS A 38 5.61 15.36 -0.38
N GLN A 39 4.91 15.87 -1.39
CA GLN A 39 4.73 17.31 -1.56
C GLN A 39 4.03 17.95 -0.35
N ASN A 40 3.03 17.26 0.24
CA ASN A 40 2.40 17.72 1.47
C ASN A 40 3.37 17.70 2.67
N ALA A 41 4.24 16.70 2.78
CA ALA A 41 5.27 16.67 3.82
C ALA A 41 6.28 17.81 3.66
N VAL A 42 6.73 18.09 2.43
CA VAL A 42 7.59 19.23 2.09
C VAL A 42 6.91 20.54 2.47
N ASN A 43 5.66 20.75 2.06
CA ASN A 43 4.90 21.98 2.36
C ASN A 43 4.69 22.21 3.87
N LYS A 44 4.70 21.15 4.67
CA LYS A 44 4.62 21.21 6.14
C LYS A 44 5.99 21.37 6.83
N GLY A 45 7.07 21.53 6.08
CA GLY A 45 8.42 21.74 6.59
C GLY A 45 9.12 20.47 7.10
N PHE A 46 8.53 19.29 6.88
CA PHE A 46 9.16 18.02 7.32
C PHE A 46 10.46 17.72 6.57
N TRP A 47 10.69 18.36 5.42
CA TRP A 47 11.86 18.19 4.57
C TRP A 47 12.71 19.47 4.45
N ASP A 48 12.53 20.45 5.35
CA ASP A 48 13.35 21.67 5.40
C ASP A 48 14.84 21.38 5.65
N LYS A 49 15.14 20.20 6.19
CA LYS A 49 16.49 19.67 6.38
C LYS A 49 16.60 18.28 5.77
N PRO A 50 17.80 17.88 5.32
CA PRO A 50 18.05 16.50 4.94
C PRO A 50 17.66 15.54 6.06
N ARG A 51 16.89 14.51 5.73
CA ARG A 51 16.50 13.44 6.65
C ARG A 51 17.29 12.19 6.35
N ASN A 52 17.75 11.50 7.38
CA ASN A 52 18.42 10.21 7.21
C ASN A 52 17.41 9.06 7.15
N ASP A 53 17.79 7.98 6.47
CA ASP A 53 16.89 6.86 6.22
C ASP A 53 16.53 6.11 7.51
N GLY A 54 17.43 6.09 8.50
CA GLY A 54 17.18 5.45 9.80
C GLY A 54 16.06 6.12 10.58
N GLU A 55 16.01 7.45 10.61
CA GLU A 55 14.92 8.22 11.22
C GLU A 55 13.59 7.99 10.51
N LEU A 56 13.58 7.96 9.18
CA LEU A 56 12.37 7.69 8.41
C LEU A 56 11.81 6.30 8.71
N ILE A 57 12.70 5.29 8.73
CA ILE A 57 12.33 3.91 9.08
C ILE A 57 11.83 3.85 10.54
N ALA A 58 12.49 4.50 11.49
CA ALA A 58 12.05 4.53 12.88
C ALA A 58 10.64 5.12 13.03
N LEU A 59 10.30 6.15 12.25
CA LEU A 59 8.95 6.70 12.22
C LEU A 59 7.92 5.76 11.58
N ILE A 60 8.28 4.97 10.57
CA ILE A 60 7.40 3.92 10.04
C ILE A 60 7.14 2.87 11.14
N HIS A 61 8.17 2.51 11.90
CA HIS A 61 8.05 1.58 13.03
C HIS A 61 7.20 2.12 14.18
N SER A 62 7.17 3.44 14.42
CA SER A 62 6.31 4.02 15.46
C SER A 62 4.84 3.83 15.12
N GLU A 63 4.41 4.05 13.87
CA GLU A 63 3.01 3.81 13.45
C GLU A 63 2.58 2.36 13.63
N LEU A 64 3.47 1.40 13.31
CA LEU A 64 3.20 -0.02 13.58
C LEU A 64 3.06 -0.32 15.08
N SER A 65 3.77 0.43 15.93
CA SER A 65 3.66 0.30 17.38
C SER A 65 2.36 0.91 17.91
N GLU A 66 1.88 1.99 17.31
CA GLU A 66 0.57 2.59 17.59
C GLU A 66 -0.56 1.64 17.17
N ALA A 67 -0.46 0.98 16.02
CA ALA A 67 -1.40 -0.05 15.59
C ALA A 67 -1.50 -1.20 16.62
N LEU A 68 -0.36 -1.64 17.15
CA LEU A 68 -0.33 -2.66 18.20
C LEU A 68 -0.96 -2.15 19.51
N GLN A 69 -0.77 -0.87 19.85
CA GLN A 69 -1.42 -0.26 21.01
C GLN A 69 -2.93 -0.18 20.83
N ALA A 70 -3.41 0.21 19.64
CA ALA A 70 -4.83 0.23 19.31
C ALA A 70 -5.47 -1.15 19.49
N LEU A 71 -4.81 -2.22 19.04
CA LEU A 71 -5.27 -3.61 19.27
C LEU A 71 -5.38 -3.93 20.76
N ARG A 72 -4.40 -3.55 21.58
CA ARG A 72 -4.43 -3.77 23.04
C ARG A 72 -5.56 -3.02 23.74
N ASN A 73 -5.99 -1.89 23.15
CA ASN A 73 -7.08 -1.07 23.67
C ASN A 73 -8.46 -1.45 23.10
N GLY A 74 -8.58 -2.60 22.44
CA GLY A 74 -9.85 -3.08 21.88
C GLY A 74 -10.22 -2.48 20.52
N ASN A 75 -9.27 -1.79 19.87
CA ASN A 75 -9.40 -1.19 18.54
C ASN A 75 -10.66 -0.30 18.37
N PRO A 76 -10.75 0.82 19.10
CA PRO A 76 -11.91 1.71 19.00
C PRO A 76 -11.98 2.42 17.64
N ALA A 77 -13.11 3.07 17.39
CA ALA A 77 -13.25 3.98 16.25
C ALA A 77 -12.20 5.10 16.32
N SER A 78 -11.64 5.48 15.16
CA SER A 78 -10.77 6.65 15.05
C SER A 78 -11.54 7.91 15.44
N SER A 79 -10.93 8.75 16.28
CA SER A 79 -11.43 10.11 16.59
C SER A 79 -10.94 11.17 15.61
N ASN A 80 -9.91 10.87 14.81
CA ASN A 80 -9.25 11.83 13.91
C ASN A 80 -9.80 11.73 12.48
N ILE A 81 -10.26 10.53 12.08
CA ILE A 81 -10.74 10.25 10.73
C ILE A 81 -12.24 10.00 10.76
N SER A 82 -13.02 11.03 10.42
CA SER A 82 -14.44 10.88 10.11
C SER A 82 -14.62 10.47 8.65
N CYS A 83 -15.35 9.40 8.40
CA CYS A 83 -15.84 9.04 7.07
C CYS A 83 -17.37 9.05 7.07
N ALA A 84 -17.99 8.85 5.90
CA ALA A 84 -19.44 8.93 5.71
C ALA A 84 -20.24 8.04 6.68
N SER A 85 -19.62 6.99 7.21
CA SER A 85 -20.16 6.16 8.29
C SER A 85 -19.33 6.33 9.57
N PRO A 86 -19.90 6.89 10.67
CA PRO A 86 -19.24 6.93 11.96
C PRO A 86 -18.75 5.55 12.40
N GLY A 87 -17.48 5.44 12.80
CA GLY A 87 -16.87 4.19 13.27
C GLY A 87 -16.41 3.21 12.19
N PHE A 88 -16.51 3.55 10.90
CA PHE A 88 -16.03 2.68 9.82
C PHE A 88 -14.49 2.61 9.74
N ILE A 89 -13.77 3.66 10.15
CA ILE A 89 -12.32 3.62 10.38
C ILE A 89 -12.06 3.47 11.86
N ASN A 90 -11.36 2.40 12.23
CA ASN A 90 -10.86 2.17 13.59
C ASN A 90 -9.40 2.61 13.71
N CYS A 91 -8.90 2.73 14.94
CA CYS A 91 -7.54 3.19 15.19
C CYS A 91 -6.49 2.30 14.50
N VAL A 92 -6.66 0.97 14.45
CA VAL A 92 -5.70 0.11 13.73
C VAL A 92 -5.63 0.46 12.23
N SER A 93 -6.78 0.68 11.59
CA SER A 93 -6.82 1.08 10.17
C SER A 93 -6.19 2.44 9.93
N GLU A 94 -6.34 3.39 10.86
CA GLU A 94 -5.67 4.69 10.84
C GLU A 94 -4.15 4.52 10.89
N GLU A 95 -3.62 3.81 11.89
CA GLU A 95 -2.16 3.65 12.04
C GLU A 95 -1.51 2.84 10.91
N LEU A 96 -2.22 1.86 10.34
CA LEU A 96 -1.75 1.15 9.14
C LEU A 96 -1.75 2.05 7.91
N ALA A 97 -2.73 2.95 7.79
CA ALA A 97 -2.72 3.95 6.72
C ALA A 97 -1.55 4.92 6.89
N ASP A 98 -1.28 5.41 8.10
CA ASP A 98 -0.15 6.29 8.39
C ASP A 98 1.19 5.59 8.11
N THR A 99 1.31 4.29 8.43
CA THR A 99 2.45 3.47 8.03
C THR A 99 2.68 3.50 6.52
N ILE A 100 1.63 3.27 5.72
CA ILE A 100 1.70 3.29 4.25
C ILE A 100 2.06 4.68 3.74
N ILE A 101 1.48 5.73 4.30
CA ILE A 101 1.75 7.13 3.94
C ILE A 101 3.22 7.47 4.20
N ARG A 102 3.81 7.03 5.32
CA ARG A 102 5.24 7.22 5.59
C ARG A 102 6.14 6.47 4.60
N ILE A 103 5.75 5.25 4.20
CA ILE A 103 6.46 4.50 3.16
C ILE A 103 6.38 5.25 1.82
N MET A 104 5.20 5.80 1.48
CA MET A 104 5.00 6.60 0.27
C MET A 104 5.89 7.86 0.25
N ASP A 105 5.90 8.65 1.34
CA ASP A 105 6.77 9.83 1.49
C ASP A 105 8.25 9.46 1.30
N MET A 106 8.71 8.42 2.00
CA MET A 106 10.08 7.95 1.89
C MET A 106 10.41 7.47 0.47
N ALA A 107 9.52 6.70 -0.16
CA ALA A 107 9.72 6.17 -1.50
C ALA A 107 9.85 7.28 -2.54
N ASP A 108 8.95 8.24 -2.53
CA ASP A 108 8.96 9.37 -3.46
C ASP A 108 10.21 10.25 -3.26
N SER A 109 10.54 10.58 -2.00
CA SER A 109 11.72 11.37 -1.65
C SER A 109 13.07 10.74 -2.07
N ARG A 110 13.07 9.44 -2.36
CA ARG A 110 14.26 8.67 -2.77
C ARG A 110 14.20 8.18 -4.21
N GLY A 111 13.09 8.39 -4.92
CA GLY A 111 12.86 7.85 -6.26
C GLY A 111 12.80 6.31 -6.27
N TRP A 112 12.34 5.68 -5.19
CA TRP A 112 12.21 4.23 -5.10
C TRP A 112 10.89 3.73 -5.70
N ARG A 113 10.99 2.75 -6.58
CA ARG A 113 9.89 2.15 -7.35
C ARG A 113 9.08 1.14 -6.54
N VAL A 114 8.49 1.60 -5.43
CA VAL A 114 7.80 0.74 -4.46
C VAL A 114 6.54 0.10 -5.06
N ALA A 115 5.76 0.83 -5.86
CA ALA A 115 4.55 0.28 -6.48
C ALA A 115 4.89 -0.89 -7.43
N GLU A 116 5.91 -0.72 -8.26
CA GLU A 116 6.38 -1.79 -9.15
C GLU A 116 6.97 -2.96 -8.38
N ALA A 117 7.70 -2.69 -7.29
CA ALA A 117 8.20 -3.73 -6.40
C ALA A 117 7.07 -4.53 -5.76
N ILE A 118 5.96 -3.89 -5.36
CA ILE A 118 4.75 -4.56 -4.85
C ILE A 118 4.17 -5.51 -5.89
N ILE A 119 3.89 -5.02 -7.10
CA ILE A 119 3.31 -5.84 -8.18
C ILE A 119 4.23 -7.01 -8.53
N ALA A 120 5.52 -6.75 -8.71
CA ALA A 120 6.50 -7.79 -9.01
C ALA A 120 6.57 -8.84 -7.88
N LYS A 121 6.51 -8.38 -6.62
CA LYS A 121 6.56 -9.27 -5.46
C LYS A 121 5.29 -10.11 -5.30
N MET A 122 4.11 -9.56 -5.60
CA MET A 122 2.85 -10.30 -5.60
C MET A 122 2.87 -11.44 -6.63
N LYS A 123 3.26 -11.14 -7.88
CA LYS A 123 3.43 -12.15 -8.93
C LYS A 123 4.44 -13.24 -8.54
N TYR A 124 5.55 -12.86 -7.92
CA TYR A 124 6.53 -13.82 -7.40
C TYR A 124 5.96 -14.66 -6.24
N ASN A 125 5.14 -14.08 -5.36
CA ASN A 125 4.55 -14.79 -4.23
C ASN A 125 3.44 -15.77 -4.62
N GLU A 126 2.78 -15.57 -5.76
CA GLU A 126 1.80 -16.50 -6.34
C GLU A 126 2.46 -17.75 -6.92
N SER A 127 3.66 -17.63 -7.50
CA SER A 127 4.40 -18.75 -8.10
C SER A 127 5.04 -19.70 -7.08
N ARG A 128 4.63 -19.59 -5.82
CA ARG A 128 5.44 -19.91 -4.66
C ARG A 128 4.66 -21.00 -3.86
N PRO A 129 5.19 -22.25 -3.70
CA PRO A 129 4.50 -23.31 -2.96
C PRO A 129 4.01 -22.92 -1.56
N HIS A 130 2.81 -23.41 -1.20
CA HIS A 130 2.13 -23.08 0.05
C HIS A 130 3.07 -23.13 1.28
N LYS A 131 3.15 -22.01 1.99
CA LYS A 131 3.98 -21.73 3.18
C LYS A 131 5.50 -21.74 3.01
N HIS A 132 6.12 -22.17 1.91
CA HIS A 132 7.59 -22.14 1.74
C HIS A 132 8.43 -22.65 2.93
N GLY A 133 7.89 -23.56 3.73
CA GLY A 133 8.55 -23.99 4.97
C GLY A 133 8.68 -22.92 6.06
N LYS A 134 7.91 -21.82 6.01
CA LYS A 134 7.80 -20.86 7.11
C LYS A 134 6.62 -21.21 8.02
N GLU A 135 6.88 -21.17 9.33
CA GLU A 135 5.89 -21.44 10.37
C GLU A 135 5.04 -20.20 10.73
N PHE A 136 5.46 -19.02 10.26
CA PHE A 136 4.85 -17.72 10.51
C PHE A 136 5.02 -16.82 9.27
#